data_AF-A0AA96XM03-F1
#
_entry.id   AF-A0AA96XM03-F1
#
_cell.length_a   1.000
_cell.length_b   1.000
_cell.length_c   1.000
_cell.angle_alpha   90.00
_cell.angle_beta   90.00
_cell.angle_gamma   90.00
#
_symmetry.space_group_name_H-M   'P 1'
#
loop_
_entity.id
_entity.type
_entity.pdbx_description
1 polymer ?
#
loop_
_entity_poly.entity_id
_entity_poly.type
_entity_poly.pdbx_seq_one_letter_code
_entity_poly.pdbx_strand_id
1 'polypeptide(L)'
;MRFLPFLHDAQSRDKVLHIQVLLWAIALYAAFQPGLMSPDSIDQYTQGLTGSYNDIHPPLGSWLLGLSGKLTGSPWLAFVGQLMGLGIAMSHLARSSDPARGKWGLIIMGAFLLTPTVWALAVVLWKDVMMAAALLGAVAALKVHRPVLALLLLLAGVAFRHNAIVAAIPLAIPTMAQLAPHGWRWPLKIPALVVMIGGLALVPALPNHVLNANRGWAAGQLFLFDLAGIYTVHPELLPSSLLAEKTSAKELAISYTPTHVWPLFGGAEGARPIPFDPLVFRRQEFVDEWFRVLRTHPAAWMKHRIASFRHLTGAFAGPMPFPILQDIDANPFHLRSPREGLVNQWARAIEIWAGKSIFFRGWAWLLVLGALTVVALRRVRRTPIACCTALSGLGYALSYLVIGIGNDFRFIYWSVIATFATLALLTTEEAPPGTEAQPRPG
;
A
#
# COMPACT_ATOMS: atom_id res chain seq x y z
N MET A 1 -33.43 -11.87 12.13
CA MET A 1 -33.52 -10.98 10.95
C MET A 1 -33.87 -11.82 9.72
N ARG A 2 -35.09 -11.72 9.18
CA ARG A 2 -35.45 -12.33 7.89
C ARG A 2 -34.86 -11.45 6.79
N PHE A 3 -33.77 -11.89 6.15
CA PHE A 3 -33.21 -11.22 4.98
C PHE A 3 -34.21 -11.23 3.81
N LEU A 4 -34.14 -10.20 2.95
CA LEU A 4 -35.04 -10.03 1.80
C LEU A 4 -35.05 -11.31 0.92
N PRO A 5 -36.22 -11.84 0.52
CA PRO A 5 -36.33 -13.13 -0.19
C PRO A 5 -35.49 -13.21 -1.47
N PHE A 6 -35.34 -12.11 -2.21
CA PHE A 6 -34.58 -12.07 -3.46
C PHE A 6 -33.06 -12.25 -3.27
N LEU A 7 -32.53 -12.11 -2.05
CA LEU A 7 -31.10 -12.33 -1.78
C LEU A 7 -30.74 -13.82 -1.61
N HIS A 8 -31.70 -14.73 -1.72
CA HIS A 8 -31.43 -16.18 -1.76
C HIS A 8 -30.82 -16.62 -3.08
N ASP A 9 -31.12 -15.94 -4.18
CA ASP A 9 -30.55 -16.18 -5.49
C ASP A 9 -29.15 -15.55 -5.65
N ALA A 10 -28.20 -16.30 -6.21
CA ALA A 10 -26.82 -15.86 -6.39
C ALA A 10 -26.71 -14.71 -7.41
N GLN A 11 -27.47 -14.78 -8.50
CA GLN A 11 -27.45 -13.76 -9.55
C GLN A 11 -27.94 -12.41 -9.01
N SER A 12 -28.96 -12.43 -8.16
CA SER A 12 -29.49 -11.25 -7.48
C SER A 12 -28.47 -10.62 -6.54
N ARG A 13 -27.73 -11.42 -5.76
CA ARG A 13 -26.62 -10.93 -4.92
C ARG A 13 -25.50 -10.32 -5.76
N ASP A 14 -25.15 -10.94 -6.88
CA ASP A 14 -24.13 -10.42 -7.79
C ASP A 14 -24.55 -9.07 -8.39
N LYS A 15 -25.82 -8.90 -8.77
CA LYS A 15 -26.34 -7.60 -9.22
C LYS A 15 -26.20 -6.53 -8.13
N VAL A 16 -26.53 -6.86 -6.88
CA VAL A 16 -26.38 -5.93 -5.75
C VAL A 16 -24.91 -5.52 -5.56
N LEU A 17 -23.96 -6.47 -5.64
CA LEU A 17 -22.54 -6.17 -5.55
C LEU A 17 -22.09 -5.18 -6.64
N HIS A 18 -22.51 -5.39 -7.90
CA HIS A 18 -22.18 -4.46 -9.00
C HIS A 18 -22.78 -3.08 -8.78
N ILE A 19 -24.05 -3.00 -8.34
CA ILE A 19 -24.72 -1.74 -8.04
C ILE A 19 -23.98 -1.00 -6.92
N GLN A 20 -23.57 -1.70 -5.85
CA GLN A 20 -22.78 -1.11 -4.78
C GLN A 20 -21.47 -0.50 -5.27
N VAL A 21 -20.72 -1.21 -6.14
CA VAL A 21 -19.48 -0.71 -6.74
C VAL A 21 -19.72 0.54 -7.56
N LEU A 22 -20.74 0.52 -8.44
CA LEU A 22 -21.05 1.65 -9.31
C LEU A 22 -21.49 2.87 -8.51
N LEU A 23 -22.40 2.70 -7.54
CA LEU A 23 -22.85 3.80 -6.68
C LEU A 23 -21.69 4.40 -5.88
N TRP A 24 -20.82 3.56 -5.34
CA TRP A 24 -19.63 4.02 -4.61
C TRP A 24 -18.67 4.79 -5.50
N ALA A 25 -18.33 4.26 -6.68
CA ALA A 25 -17.43 4.93 -7.62
C ALA A 25 -18.01 6.26 -8.12
N ILE A 26 -19.31 6.30 -8.45
CA ILE A 26 -20.00 7.52 -8.87
C ILE A 26 -20.02 8.56 -7.75
N ALA A 27 -20.36 8.17 -6.52
CA ALA A 27 -20.41 9.08 -5.38
C ALA A 27 -19.04 9.69 -5.09
N LEU A 28 -17.98 8.87 -5.07
CA LEU A 28 -16.62 9.35 -4.85
C LEU A 28 -16.08 10.17 -6.02
N TYR A 29 -16.42 9.81 -7.26
CA TYR A 29 -16.09 10.61 -8.42
C TYR A 29 -16.74 12.00 -8.34
N ALA A 30 -18.05 12.05 -8.05
CA ALA A 30 -18.78 13.31 -7.90
C ALA A 30 -18.21 14.19 -6.78
N ALA A 31 -17.74 13.56 -5.69
CA ALA A 31 -17.15 14.27 -4.55
C ALA A 31 -15.71 14.72 -4.78
N PHE A 32 -14.89 13.95 -5.49
CA PHE A 32 -13.43 14.14 -5.47
C PHE A 32 -12.76 14.20 -6.84
N GLN A 33 -13.51 14.26 -7.95
CA GLN A 33 -12.90 14.42 -9.28
C GLN A 33 -11.95 15.64 -9.33
N PRO A 34 -10.82 15.57 -10.05
CA PRO A 34 -10.34 14.42 -10.83
C PRO A 34 -9.52 13.38 -10.02
N GLY A 35 -9.62 13.40 -8.70
CA GLY A 35 -8.80 12.66 -7.75
C GLY A 35 -7.92 13.64 -6.97
N LEU A 36 -7.81 13.44 -5.66
CA LEU A 36 -6.97 14.30 -4.81
C LEU A 36 -5.49 14.05 -5.10
N MET A 37 -4.68 15.10 -5.07
CA MET A 37 -3.26 15.02 -5.40
C MET A 37 -2.41 15.79 -4.40
N SER A 38 -1.49 15.05 -3.77
CA SER A 38 -0.40 15.61 -2.96
C SER A 38 0.72 16.19 -3.84
N PRO A 39 1.75 16.88 -3.30
CA PRO A 39 2.86 17.37 -4.11
C PRO A 39 3.58 16.23 -4.84
N ASP A 40 3.71 15.07 -4.19
CA ASP A 40 4.23 13.83 -4.78
C ASP A 40 3.38 13.35 -5.98
N SER A 41 2.06 13.42 -5.88
CA SER A 41 1.15 13.05 -6.98
C SER A 41 1.24 14.04 -8.14
N ILE A 42 1.38 15.34 -7.85
CA ILE A 42 1.52 16.41 -8.85
C ILE A 42 2.83 16.27 -9.61
N ASP A 43 3.94 16.01 -8.91
CA ASP A 43 5.23 15.71 -9.54
C ASP A 43 5.12 14.48 -10.43
N GLN A 44 4.53 13.38 -9.95
CA GLN A 44 4.35 12.15 -10.73
C GLN A 44 3.46 12.35 -11.97
N TYR A 45 2.41 13.17 -11.87
CA TYR A 45 1.60 13.55 -13.03
C TYR A 45 2.40 14.38 -14.04
N THR A 46 3.20 15.33 -13.55
CA THR A 46 4.12 16.13 -14.37
C THR A 46 5.14 15.26 -15.11
N GLN A 47 5.74 14.28 -14.42
CA GLN A 47 6.64 13.29 -15.03
C GLN A 47 5.93 12.52 -16.14
N GLY A 48 4.70 12.05 -15.90
CA GLY A 48 3.91 11.33 -16.90
C GLY A 48 3.54 12.16 -18.13
N LEU A 49 3.24 13.45 -17.94
CA LEU A 49 2.93 14.38 -19.02
C LEU A 49 4.19 14.68 -19.87
N THR A 50 5.30 15.02 -19.21
CA THR A 50 6.56 15.40 -19.87
C THR A 50 7.35 14.22 -20.42
N GLY A 51 7.13 13.02 -19.87
CA GLY A 51 7.94 11.83 -20.16
C GLY A 51 9.32 11.82 -19.49
N SER A 52 9.59 12.77 -18.59
CA SER A 52 10.83 12.83 -17.81
C SER A 52 10.62 12.16 -16.45
N TYR A 53 11.27 11.03 -16.23
CA TYR A 53 11.11 10.23 -15.00
C TYR A 53 12.40 10.23 -14.15
N ASN A 54 12.25 10.05 -12.84
CA ASN A 54 13.35 9.72 -11.93
C ASN A 54 13.09 8.37 -11.24
N ASP A 55 14.14 7.77 -10.69
CA ASP A 55 14.10 6.42 -10.10
C ASP A 55 13.75 6.39 -8.60
N ILE A 56 13.39 7.54 -8.00
CA ILE A 56 12.96 7.61 -6.60
C ILE A 56 11.75 6.69 -6.40
N HIS A 57 10.86 6.65 -7.40
CA HIS A 57 9.73 5.74 -7.44
C HIS A 57 9.63 5.08 -8.81
N PRO A 58 9.19 3.82 -8.88
CA PRO A 58 8.90 3.17 -10.15
C PRO A 58 7.94 4.01 -11.02
N PRO A 59 8.19 4.13 -12.34
CA PRO A 59 7.52 5.10 -13.19
C PRO A 59 6.13 4.65 -13.69
N LEU A 60 5.69 3.40 -13.47
CA LEU A 60 4.40 2.90 -14.00
C LEU A 60 3.21 3.76 -13.56
N GLY A 61 3.18 4.16 -12.29
CA GLY A 61 2.12 5.03 -11.76
C GLY A 61 2.16 6.43 -12.39
N SER A 62 3.35 7.02 -12.52
CA SER A 62 3.55 8.31 -13.18
C SER A 62 3.10 8.24 -14.65
N TRP A 63 3.46 7.16 -15.35
CA TRP A 63 3.06 6.91 -16.74
C TRP A 63 1.54 6.79 -16.89
N LEU A 64 0.85 6.04 -16.01
CA LEU A 64 -0.62 5.91 -16.04
C LEU A 64 -1.32 7.25 -15.78
N LEU A 65 -0.83 8.04 -14.83
CA LEU A 65 -1.33 9.39 -14.57
C LEU A 65 -1.13 10.28 -15.81
N GLY A 66 0.06 10.27 -16.40
CA GLY A 66 0.35 10.99 -17.63
C GLY A 66 -0.49 10.57 -18.83
N LEU A 67 -0.76 9.27 -18.97
CA LEU A 67 -1.64 8.73 -20.01
C LEU A 67 -3.07 9.25 -19.84
N SER A 68 -3.61 9.25 -18.61
CA SER A 68 -4.90 9.87 -18.30
C SER A 68 -4.91 11.34 -18.71
N GLY A 69 -3.87 12.09 -18.34
CA GLY A 69 -3.72 13.51 -18.68
C GLY A 69 -3.65 13.77 -20.19
N LYS A 70 -2.88 12.97 -20.92
CA LYS A 70 -2.74 13.09 -22.38
C LYS A 70 -4.04 12.76 -23.13
N LEU A 71 -4.80 11.78 -22.65
CA LEU A 71 -6.06 11.37 -23.28
C LEU A 71 -7.25 12.28 -22.95
N THR A 72 -7.28 12.84 -21.75
CA THR A 72 -8.49 13.51 -21.22
C THR A 72 -8.26 14.95 -20.74
N GLY A 73 -7.02 15.44 -20.77
CA GLY A 73 -6.63 16.72 -20.17
C GLY A 73 -6.59 16.69 -18.64
N SER A 74 -6.81 15.54 -18.00
CA SER A 74 -7.01 15.43 -16.55
C SER A 74 -6.65 14.02 -16.03
N PRO A 75 -6.32 13.85 -14.73
CA PRO A 75 -6.01 12.53 -14.18
C PRO A 75 -7.25 11.68 -13.85
N TRP A 76 -8.46 12.13 -14.20
CA TRP A 76 -9.71 11.50 -13.77
C TRP A 76 -9.89 10.05 -14.27
N LEU A 77 -9.33 9.69 -15.43
CA LEU A 77 -9.43 8.31 -15.94
C LEU A 77 -8.65 7.34 -15.06
N ALA A 78 -7.46 7.74 -14.59
CA ALA A 78 -6.69 6.96 -13.62
C ALA A 78 -7.43 6.87 -12.27
N PHE A 79 -8.09 7.95 -11.85
CA PHE A 79 -8.91 7.98 -10.64
C PHE A 79 -10.10 7.00 -10.70
N VAL A 80 -10.88 7.02 -11.79
CA VAL A 80 -11.97 6.05 -11.98
C VAL A 80 -11.41 4.63 -12.06
N GLY A 81 -10.28 4.44 -12.74
CA GLY A 81 -9.60 3.15 -12.84
C GLY A 81 -9.27 2.53 -11.48
N GLN A 82 -8.71 3.30 -10.54
CA GLN A 82 -8.39 2.79 -9.21
C GLN A 82 -9.64 2.50 -8.36
N LEU A 83 -10.68 3.33 -8.45
CA LEU A 83 -11.95 3.09 -7.75
C LEU A 83 -12.61 1.81 -8.25
N MET A 84 -12.77 1.68 -9.57
CA MET A 84 -13.38 0.51 -10.19
C MET A 84 -12.54 -0.74 -9.94
N GLY A 85 -11.21 -0.64 -10.00
CA GLY A 85 -10.30 -1.74 -9.69
C GLY A 85 -10.49 -2.28 -8.27
N LEU A 86 -10.50 -1.39 -7.26
CA LEU A 86 -10.74 -1.77 -5.87
C LEU A 86 -12.13 -2.40 -5.68
N GLY A 87 -13.17 -1.74 -6.16
CA GLY A 87 -14.56 -2.18 -6.00
C GLY A 87 -14.85 -3.51 -6.70
N ILE A 88 -14.45 -3.66 -7.96
CA ILE A 88 -14.66 -4.89 -8.74
C ILE A 88 -13.91 -6.06 -8.10
N ALA A 89 -12.63 -5.87 -7.75
CA ALA A 89 -11.83 -6.92 -7.13
C ALA A 89 -12.43 -7.37 -5.78
N MET A 90 -12.81 -6.43 -4.92
CA MET A 90 -13.48 -6.75 -3.65
C MET A 90 -14.82 -7.46 -3.88
N SER A 91 -15.59 -7.05 -4.90
CA SER A 91 -16.86 -7.71 -5.25
C SER A 91 -16.66 -9.19 -5.58
N HIS A 92 -15.62 -9.56 -6.33
CA HIS A 92 -15.30 -10.96 -6.61
C HIS A 92 -14.93 -11.72 -5.35
N LEU A 93 -14.21 -11.09 -4.42
CA LEU A 93 -13.92 -11.67 -3.12
C LEU A 93 -15.16 -11.84 -2.25
N ALA A 94 -16.18 -10.99 -2.38
CA ALA A 94 -17.43 -11.09 -1.63
C ALA A 94 -18.43 -12.13 -2.18
N ARG A 95 -18.28 -12.60 -3.42
CA ARG A 95 -19.20 -13.57 -4.03
C ARG A 95 -19.11 -14.97 -3.41
N SER A 96 -20.25 -15.62 -3.26
CA SER A 96 -20.35 -17.03 -2.85
C SER A 96 -21.61 -17.67 -3.44
N SER A 97 -21.50 -18.93 -3.85
CA SER A 97 -22.65 -19.71 -4.35
C SER A 97 -23.61 -20.04 -3.20
N ASP A 98 -23.05 -20.30 -2.01
CA ASP A 98 -23.79 -20.52 -0.78
C ASP A 98 -24.60 -19.25 -0.38
N PRO A 99 -25.93 -19.36 -0.16
CA PRO A 99 -26.76 -18.21 0.17
C PRO A 99 -26.41 -17.53 1.50
N ALA A 100 -25.99 -18.30 2.51
CA ALA A 100 -25.66 -17.74 3.82
C ALA A 100 -24.34 -16.97 3.77
N ARG A 101 -23.30 -17.58 3.19
CA ARG A 101 -21.99 -16.95 2.96
C ARG A 101 -22.10 -15.75 2.02
N GLY A 102 -22.91 -15.84 0.98
CA GLY A 102 -23.16 -14.75 0.04
C GLY A 102 -23.78 -13.53 0.71
N LYS A 103 -24.70 -13.72 1.67
CA LYS A 103 -25.26 -12.62 2.48
C LYS A 103 -24.20 -11.95 3.34
N TRP A 104 -23.32 -12.73 3.98
CA TRP A 104 -22.17 -12.18 4.70
C TRP A 104 -21.19 -11.45 3.77
N GLY A 105 -20.99 -11.96 2.56
CA GLY A 105 -20.24 -11.29 1.49
C GLY A 105 -20.76 -9.88 1.20
N LEU A 106 -22.09 -9.72 1.06
CA LEU A 106 -22.72 -8.39 0.88
C LEU A 106 -22.48 -7.45 2.06
N ILE A 107 -22.52 -7.97 3.30
CA ILE A 107 -22.25 -7.17 4.51
C ILE A 107 -20.78 -6.73 4.53
N ILE A 108 -19.85 -7.65 4.24
CA ILE A 108 -18.42 -7.35 4.18
C ILE A 108 -18.13 -6.33 3.07
N MET A 109 -18.78 -6.44 1.92
CA MET A 109 -18.68 -5.46 0.83
C MET A 109 -19.19 -4.08 1.28
N GLY A 110 -20.36 -4.01 1.90
CA GLY A 110 -20.88 -2.75 2.46
C GLY A 110 -19.93 -2.13 3.47
N ALA A 111 -19.38 -2.95 4.37
CA ALA A 111 -18.39 -2.50 5.35
C ALA A 111 -17.11 -1.97 4.68
N PHE A 112 -16.60 -2.66 3.64
CA PHE A 112 -15.45 -2.22 2.88
C PHE A 112 -15.69 -0.84 2.23
N LEU A 113 -16.82 -0.66 1.55
CA LEU A 113 -17.13 0.59 0.84
C LEU A 113 -17.38 1.78 1.78
N LEU A 114 -17.96 1.53 2.96
CA LEU A 114 -18.34 2.58 3.91
C LEU A 114 -17.24 2.90 4.93
N THR A 115 -16.23 2.05 5.08
CA THR A 115 -15.14 2.28 6.02
C THR A 115 -14.31 3.50 5.61
N PRO A 116 -14.19 4.54 6.46
CA PRO A 116 -13.49 5.78 6.11
C PRO A 116 -12.06 5.61 5.59
N THR A 117 -11.26 4.73 6.20
CA THR A 117 -9.88 4.49 5.72
C THR A 117 -9.79 3.83 4.36
N VAL A 118 -10.83 3.11 3.93
CA VAL A 118 -10.84 2.53 2.58
C VAL A 118 -11.09 3.65 1.58
N TRP A 119 -12.21 4.35 1.69
CA TRP A 119 -12.59 5.30 0.65
C TRP A 119 -11.81 6.62 0.69
N ALA A 120 -11.45 7.14 1.88
CA ALA A 120 -10.74 8.42 1.98
C ALA A 120 -9.31 8.37 1.43
N LEU A 121 -8.69 7.17 1.40
CA LEU A 121 -7.43 6.98 0.67
C LEU A 121 -7.68 6.62 -0.80
N ALA A 122 -8.75 5.89 -1.12
CA ALA A 122 -9.10 5.53 -2.49
C ALA A 122 -9.36 6.73 -3.40
N VAL A 123 -9.64 7.91 -2.86
CA VAL A 123 -9.83 9.16 -3.61
C VAL A 123 -8.54 9.93 -3.91
N VAL A 124 -7.42 9.50 -3.33
CA VAL A 124 -6.11 10.13 -3.54
C VAL A 124 -5.33 9.37 -4.60
N LEU A 125 -4.70 10.08 -5.53
CA LEU A 125 -3.87 9.54 -6.60
C LEU A 125 -2.46 9.23 -6.09
N TRP A 126 -2.38 8.33 -5.11
CA TRP A 126 -1.12 7.78 -4.61
C TRP A 126 -0.82 6.43 -5.24
N LYS A 127 0.47 6.20 -5.52
CA LYS A 127 0.95 4.88 -5.97
C LYS A 127 0.62 3.75 -4.98
N ASP A 128 0.47 4.04 -3.69
CA ASP A 128 -0.02 3.08 -2.68
C ASP A 128 -1.41 2.53 -3.01
N VAL A 129 -2.29 3.37 -3.52
CA VAL A 129 -3.69 3.03 -3.84
C VAL A 129 -3.74 2.19 -5.11
N MET A 130 -2.97 2.58 -6.13
CA MET A 130 -2.80 1.79 -7.36
C MET A 130 -2.18 0.42 -7.08
N MET A 131 -1.16 0.37 -6.23
CA MET A 131 -0.56 -0.87 -5.75
C MET A 131 -1.60 -1.73 -5.02
N ALA A 132 -2.37 -1.17 -4.08
CA ALA A 132 -3.39 -1.90 -3.35
C ALA A 132 -4.50 -2.44 -4.27
N ALA A 133 -4.92 -1.66 -5.29
CA ALA A 133 -5.87 -2.10 -6.30
C ALA A 133 -5.34 -3.29 -7.11
N ALA A 134 -4.07 -3.23 -7.53
CA ALA A 134 -3.42 -4.32 -8.27
C ALA A 134 -3.28 -5.58 -7.41
N LEU A 135 -2.83 -5.46 -6.16
CA LEU A 135 -2.71 -6.59 -5.23
C LEU A 135 -4.08 -7.20 -4.89
N LEU A 136 -5.10 -6.38 -4.65
CA LEU A 136 -6.47 -6.87 -4.43
C LEU A 136 -7.02 -7.61 -5.66
N GLY A 137 -6.76 -7.06 -6.85
CA GLY A 137 -7.08 -7.70 -8.12
C GLY A 137 -6.35 -9.03 -8.28
N ALA A 138 -5.08 -9.15 -7.88
CA ALA A 138 -4.36 -10.41 -7.91
C ALA A 138 -5.00 -11.46 -6.99
N VAL A 139 -5.40 -11.06 -5.77
CA VAL A 139 -6.13 -11.94 -4.85
C VAL A 139 -7.48 -12.37 -5.43
N ALA A 140 -8.22 -11.45 -6.05
CA ALA A 140 -9.47 -11.77 -6.74
C ALA A 140 -9.25 -12.74 -7.91
N ALA A 141 -8.21 -12.53 -8.73
CA ALA A 141 -7.84 -13.41 -9.83
C ALA A 141 -7.46 -14.82 -9.34
N LEU A 142 -6.76 -14.93 -8.20
CA LEU A 142 -6.47 -16.22 -7.56
C LEU A 142 -7.73 -16.94 -7.11
N LYS A 143 -8.71 -16.23 -6.52
CA LYS A 143 -9.99 -16.80 -6.11
C LYS A 143 -10.78 -17.36 -7.30
N VAL A 144 -10.72 -16.71 -8.46
CA VAL A 144 -11.39 -17.17 -9.69
C VAL A 144 -10.51 -18.04 -10.59
N HIS A 145 -9.40 -18.57 -10.06
CA HIS A 145 -8.47 -19.46 -10.78
C HIS A 145 -7.93 -18.88 -12.10
N ARG A 146 -7.54 -17.60 -12.09
CA ARG A 146 -6.87 -16.90 -13.20
C ARG A 146 -5.43 -16.53 -12.82
N PRO A 147 -4.53 -17.52 -12.64
CA PRO A 147 -3.23 -17.28 -12.03
C PRO A 147 -2.26 -16.48 -12.91
N VAL A 148 -2.43 -16.49 -14.24
CA VAL A 148 -1.66 -15.62 -15.15
C VAL A 148 -2.03 -14.15 -14.91
N LEU A 149 -3.33 -13.85 -14.80
CA LEU A 149 -3.78 -12.50 -14.45
C LEU A 149 -3.31 -12.11 -13.05
N ALA A 150 -3.33 -13.04 -12.09
CA ALA A 150 -2.77 -12.80 -10.76
C ALA A 150 -1.29 -12.42 -10.83
N LEU A 151 -0.49 -13.16 -11.61
CA LEU A 151 0.92 -12.85 -11.82
C LEU A 151 1.11 -11.46 -12.45
N LEU A 152 0.37 -11.12 -13.52
CA LEU A 152 0.45 -9.80 -14.16
C LEU A 152 0.11 -8.66 -13.18
N LEU A 153 -0.89 -8.86 -12.32
CA LEU A 153 -1.29 -7.90 -11.31
C LEU A 153 -0.28 -7.80 -10.14
N LEU A 154 0.40 -8.90 -9.77
CA LEU A 154 1.52 -8.85 -8.82
C LEU A 154 2.70 -8.07 -9.39
N LEU A 155 3.06 -8.32 -10.66
CA LEU A 155 4.10 -7.55 -11.37
C LEU A 155 3.72 -6.06 -11.40
N ALA A 156 2.47 -5.72 -11.72
CA ALA A 156 1.98 -4.36 -11.71
C ALA A 156 2.07 -3.71 -10.31
N GLY A 157 1.68 -4.44 -9.25
CA GLY A 157 1.80 -3.97 -7.86
C GLY A 157 3.24 -3.56 -7.49
N VAL A 158 4.21 -4.42 -7.82
CA VAL A 158 5.64 -4.14 -7.59
C VAL A 158 6.17 -3.03 -8.51
N ALA A 159 5.65 -2.93 -9.73
CA ALA A 159 5.95 -1.85 -10.66
C ALA A 159 5.34 -0.48 -10.25
N PHE A 160 4.35 -0.44 -9.36
CA PHE A 160 3.88 0.83 -8.75
C PHE A 160 4.77 1.25 -7.59
N ARG A 161 5.26 0.29 -6.81
CA ARG A 161 5.95 0.52 -5.53
C ARG A 161 6.99 -0.59 -5.32
N HIS A 162 8.27 -0.23 -5.24
CA HIS A 162 9.35 -1.22 -5.05
C HIS A 162 9.20 -2.02 -3.74
N ASN A 163 8.68 -1.40 -2.68
CA ASN A 163 8.42 -2.06 -1.41
C ASN A 163 7.21 -3.01 -1.43
N ALA A 164 6.38 -2.99 -2.47
CA ALA A 164 5.29 -3.97 -2.65
C ALA A 164 5.81 -5.40 -2.81
N ILE A 165 7.11 -5.61 -3.07
CA ILE A 165 7.72 -6.94 -3.12
C ILE A 165 7.45 -7.73 -1.84
N VAL A 166 7.45 -7.07 -0.67
CA VAL A 166 7.15 -7.73 0.62
C VAL A 166 5.71 -8.24 0.65
N ALA A 167 4.76 -7.46 0.11
CA ALA A 167 3.37 -7.88 -0.02
C ALA A 167 3.19 -8.97 -1.09
N ALA A 168 3.97 -8.93 -2.17
CA ALA A 168 3.85 -9.86 -3.29
C ALA A 168 4.38 -11.26 -2.95
N ILE A 169 5.41 -11.40 -2.11
CA ILE A 169 6.04 -12.69 -1.78
C ILE A 169 5.03 -13.72 -1.25
N PRO A 170 4.19 -13.43 -0.23
CA PRO A 170 3.19 -14.39 0.22
C PRO A 170 2.17 -14.75 -0.87
N LEU A 171 1.78 -13.79 -1.72
CA LEU A 171 0.82 -14.01 -2.81
C LEU A 171 1.42 -14.77 -4.01
N ALA A 172 2.75 -14.76 -4.16
CA ALA A 172 3.45 -15.57 -5.16
C ALA A 172 3.28 -17.07 -4.90
N ILE A 173 3.09 -17.49 -3.65
CA ILE A 173 2.89 -18.89 -3.27
C ILE A 173 1.63 -19.50 -3.93
N PRO A 174 0.41 -18.98 -3.70
CA PRO A 174 -0.79 -19.50 -4.37
C PRO A 174 -0.75 -19.27 -5.89
N THR A 175 -0.12 -18.19 -6.36
CA THR A 175 0.05 -17.92 -7.80
C THR A 175 0.88 -19.00 -8.49
N MET A 176 2.07 -19.28 -7.97
CA MET A 176 2.91 -20.38 -8.44
C MET A 176 2.17 -21.71 -8.31
N ALA A 177 1.47 -21.95 -7.20
CA ALA A 177 0.83 -23.24 -6.95
C ALA A 177 -0.27 -23.54 -7.98
N GLN A 178 -0.98 -22.50 -8.44
CA GLN A 178 -1.99 -22.59 -9.51
C GLN A 178 -1.38 -22.61 -10.93
N LEU A 179 -0.22 -21.98 -11.16
CA LEU A 179 0.50 -22.05 -12.44
C LEU A 179 1.23 -23.38 -12.66
N ALA A 180 1.68 -24.00 -11.56
CA ALA A 180 2.48 -25.22 -11.62
C ALA A 180 1.67 -26.38 -12.22
N PRO A 181 2.29 -27.23 -13.06
CA PRO A 181 1.65 -28.44 -13.57
C PRO A 181 1.10 -29.32 -12.44
N HIS A 182 -0.04 -29.97 -12.67
CA HIS A 182 -0.78 -30.73 -11.65
C HIS A 182 0.04 -31.86 -11.00
N GLY A 183 1.04 -32.40 -11.72
CA GLY A 183 1.94 -33.45 -11.21
C GLY A 183 3.15 -32.95 -10.41
N TRP A 184 3.41 -31.64 -10.35
CA TRP A 184 4.57 -31.12 -9.63
C TRP A 184 4.41 -31.24 -8.11
N ARG A 185 5.39 -31.90 -7.47
CA ARG A 185 5.54 -31.91 -6.01
C ARG A 185 6.25 -30.63 -5.54
N TRP A 186 6.13 -30.30 -4.26
CA TRP A 186 6.75 -29.11 -3.66
C TRP A 186 8.25 -28.92 -3.95
N PRO A 187 9.10 -29.96 -4.01
CA PRO A 187 10.51 -29.78 -4.37
C PRO A 187 10.74 -29.11 -5.74
N LEU A 188 9.84 -29.34 -6.71
CA LEU A 188 9.89 -28.69 -8.04
C LEU A 188 9.27 -27.29 -8.03
N LYS A 189 8.32 -27.05 -7.13
CA LYS A 189 7.66 -25.75 -6.97
C LYS A 189 8.55 -24.71 -6.30
N ILE A 190 9.45 -25.12 -5.41
CA ILE A 190 10.38 -24.22 -4.71
C ILE A 190 11.28 -23.43 -5.68
N PRO A 191 12.05 -24.05 -6.60
CA PRO A 191 12.89 -23.29 -7.52
C PRO A 191 12.07 -22.38 -8.43
N ALA A 192 10.89 -22.82 -8.91
CA ALA A 192 10.00 -21.97 -9.70
C ALA A 192 9.48 -20.76 -8.90
N LEU A 193 9.16 -20.94 -7.62
CA LEU A 193 8.79 -19.85 -6.73
C LEU A 193 9.96 -18.88 -6.51
N VAL A 194 11.18 -19.38 -6.32
CA VAL A 194 12.38 -18.55 -6.19
C VAL A 194 12.62 -17.73 -7.45
N VAL A 195 12.49 -18.34 -8.63
CA VAL A 195 12.59 -17.63 -9.93
C VAL A 195 11.50 -16.57 -10.05
N MET A 196 10.26 -16.88 -9.66
CA MET A 196 9.15 -15.91 -9.67
C MET A 196 9.41 -14.73 -8.74
N ILE A 197 9.89 -14.98 -7.51
CA ILE A 197 10.25 -13.94 -6.55
C ILE A 197 11.42 -13.09 -7.06
N GLY A 198 12.44 -13.72 -7.65
CA GLY A 198 13.55 -13.04 -8.30
C GLY A 198 13.07 -12.14 -9.45
N GLY A 199 12.17 -12.66 -10.30
CA GLY A 199 11.52 -11.87 -11.35
C GLY A 199 10.77 -10.67 -10.80
N LEU A 200 9.93 -10.87 -9.78
CA LEU A 200 9.20 -9.79 -9.09
C LEU A 200 10.16 -8.72 -8.53
N ALA A 201 11.26 -9.12 -7.90
CA ALA A 201 12.26 -8.19 -7.35
C ALA A 201 12.97 -7.36 -8.42
N LEU A 202 13.09 -7.88 -9.64
CA LEU A 202 13.70 -7.17 -10.78
C LEU A 202 12.72 -6.26 -11.52
N VAL A 203 11.40 -6.45 -11.35
CA VAL A 203 10.38 -5.66 -12.05
C VAL A 203 10.60 -4.15 -11.94
N PRO A 204 10.86 -3.55 -10.76
CA PRO A 204 11.01 -2.09 -10.68
C PRO A 204 12.15 -1.54 -11.54
N ALA A 205 13.19 -2.35 -11.78
CA ALA A 205 14.34 -1.95 -12.61
C ALA A 205 13.98 -1.88 -14.10
N LEU A 206 13.01 -2.66 -14.58
CA LEU A 206 12.65 -2.72 -15.99
C LEU A 206 12.02 -1.41 -16.49
N PRO A 207 10.95 -0.84 -15.87
CA PRO A 207 10.43 0.46 -16.27
C PRO A 207 11.46 1.58 -16.12
N ASN A 208 12.33 1.54 -15.10
CA ASN A 208 13.41 2.52 -14.95
C ASN A 208 14.36 2.50 -16.16
N HIS A 209 14.73 1.31 -16.62
CA HIS A 209 15.58 1.13 -17.80
C HIS A 209 14.87 1.53 -19.10
N VAL A 210 13.62 1.08 -19.31
CA VAL A 210 12.83 1.38 -20.52
C VAL A 210 12.53 2.87 -20.66
N LEU A 211 12.33 3.57 -19.54
CA LEU A 211 11.96 4.99 -19.52
C LEU A 211 13.14 5.93 -19.24
N ASN A 212 14.39 5.43 -19.26
CA ASN A 212 15.61 6.19 -19.02
C ASN A 212 15.53 7.08 -17.75
N ALA A 213 15.06 6.51 -16.64
CA ALA A 213 14.85 7.27 -15.42
C ALA A 213 16.16 7.79 -14.82
N ASN A 214 16.17 9.07 -14.42
CA ASN A 214 17.32 9.68 -13.75
C ASN A 214 17.56 9.10 -12.35
N ARG A 215 18.81 9.04 -11.89
CA ARG A 215 19.20 8.48 -10.58
C ARG A 215 18.87 9.44 -9.43
N GLY A 216 17.81 9.15 -8.67
CA GLY A 216 17.41 9.83 -7.44
C GLY A 216 17.66 9.04 -6.14
N TRP A 217 18.02 7.76 -6.21
CA TRP A 217 18.50 6.94 -5.07
C TRP A 217 17.59 6.93 -3.82
N ALA A 218 16.36 6.39 -3.97
CA ALA A 218 15.37 6.30 -2.88
C ALA A 218 15.91 5.68 -1.57
N ALA A 219 16.73 4.63 -1.67
CA ALA A 219 17.31 3.96 -0.50
C ALA A 219 18.19 4.88 0.34
N GLY A 220 18.84 5.89 -0.25
CA GLY A 220 19.67 6.80 0.54
C GLY A 220 18.85 7.73 1.43
N GLN A 221 17.56 7.96 1.15
CA GLN A 221 16.67 8.68 2.07
C GLN A 221 16.48 7.90 3.37
N LEU A 222 16.34 6.57 3.27
CA LEU A 222 16.26 5.67 4.42
C LEU A 222 17.55 5.72 5.24
N PHE A 223 18.69 5.68 4.57
CA PHE A 223 20.00 5.70 5.23
C PHE A 223 20.26 7.04 5.93
N LEU A 224 19.91 8.15 5.30
CA LEU A 224 20.00 9.47 5.93
C LEU A 224 19.10 9.54 7.17
N PHE A 225 17.88 9.00 7.08
CA PHE A 225 16.94 9.01 8.20
C PHE A 225 17.48 8.24 9.41
N ASP A 226 18.06 7.07 9.17
CA ASP A 226 18.71 6.26 10.19
C ASP A 226 19.90 6.98 10.83
N LEU A 227 20.81 7.50 10.00
CA LEU A 227 21.98 8.23 10.47
C LEU A 227 21.58 9.46 11.28
N ALA A 228 20.58 10.21 10.82
CA ALA A 228 20.04 11.36 11.55
C ALA A 228 19.49 10.95 12.93
N GLY A 229 18.74 9.84 12.99
CA GLY A 229 18.22 9.32 14.25
C GLY A 229 19.30 8.88 15.23
N ILE A 230 20.43 8.38 14.74
CA ILE A 230 21.56 7.97 15.58
C ILE A 230 22.39 9.20 16.00
N TYR A 231 22.71 10.11 15.08
CA TYR A 231 23.53 11.30 15.34
C TYR A 231 22.83 12.33 16.22
N THR A 232 21.51 12.33 16.30
CA THR A 232 20.80 13.15 17.31
C THR A 232 20.98 12.62 18.73
N VAL A 233 21.20 11.31 18.91
CA VAL A 233 21.51 10.69 20.21
C VAL A 233 23.01 10.72 20.48
N HIS A 234 23.82 10.59 19.44
CA HIS A 234 25.28 10.52 19.46
C HIS A 234 25.90 11.65 18.59
N PRO A 235 25.75 12.93 18.98
CA PRO A 235 26.24 14.06 18.20
C PRO A 235 27.77 14.07 18.02
N GLU A 236 28.50 13.39 18.90
CA GLU A 236 29.96 13.21 18.82
C GLU A 236 30.43 12.48 17.56
N LEU A 237 29.55 11.72 16.90
CA LEU A 237 29.88 10.97 15.68
C LEU A 237 29.83 11.85 14.43
N LEU A 238 29.02 12.91 14.45
CA LEU A 238 28.74 13.75 13.27
C LEU A 238 29.99 14.39 12.66
N PRO A 239 30.98 14.93 13.41
CA PRO A 239 32.17 15.55 12.82
C PRO A 239 33.03 14.59 11.97
N SER A 240 32.94 13.28 12.23
CA SER A 240 33.65 12.24 11.49
C SER A 240 32.84 11.63 10.34
N SER A 241 31.64 12.14 10.09
CA SER A 241 30.67 11.60 9.13
C SER A 241 30.72 12.32 7.78
N LEU A 242 30.14 11.70 6.76
CA LEU A 242 29.86 12.31 5.45
C LEU A 242 28.87 13.49 5.52
N LEU A 243 28.21 13.68 6.66
CA LEU A 243 27.27 14.77 6.90
C LEU A 243 27.92 15.98 7.61
N ALA A 244 29.18 15.88 8.05
CA ALA A 244 29.87 16.91 8.84
C ALA A 244 29.86 18.31 8.19
N GLU A 245 30.02 18.38 6.87
CA GLU A 245 30.01 19.64 6.12
C GLU A 245 28.61 20.04 5.63
N LYS A 246 27.63 19.13 5.74
CA LYS A 246 26.28 19.31 5.20
C LYS A 246 25.28 19.79 6.25
N THR A 247 25.54 19.51 7.51
CA THR A 247 24.68 19.88 8.64
C THR A 247 25.49 19.95 9.93
N SER A 248 24.94 20.60 10.95
CA SER A 248 25.48 20.62 12.31
C SER A 248 24.60 19.81 13.26
N ALA A 249 25.13 19.42 14.42
CA ALA A 249 24.35 18.68 15.42
C ALA A 249 23.10 19.47 15.88
N LYS A 250 23.22 20.81 15.93
CA LYS A 250 22.10 21.71 16.26
C LYS A 250 21.02 21.70 15.17
N GLU A 251 21.41 21.86 13.90
CA GLU A 251 20.47 21.80 12.78
C GLU A 251 19.80 20.44 12.68
N LEU A 252 20.57 19.36 12.88
CA LEU A 252 20.04 18.00 12.87
C LEU A 252 19.04 17.77 14.00
N ALA A 253 19.29 18.27 15.20
CA ALA A 253 18.36 18.18 16.32
C ALA A 253 17.04 18.94 16.09
N ILE A 254 17.06 20.00 15.27
CA ILE A 254 15.87 20.76 14.87
C ILE A 254 15.10 20.02 13.76
N SER A 255 15.82 19.56 12.72
CA SER A 255 15.19 18.94 11.55
C SER A 255 14.78 17.49 11.78
N TYR A 256 15.47 16.73 12.63
CA TYR A 256 15.15 15.33 12.84
C TYR A 256 13.90 15.16 13.72
N THR A 257 12.96 14.37 13.21
CA THR A 257 11.83 13.83 13.97
C THR A 257 11.64 12.37 13.56
N PRO A 258 11.25 11.47 14.48
CA PRO A 258 10.91 10.10 14.11
C PRO A 258 9.66 10.01 13.21
N THR A 259 8.92 11.10 13.00
CA THR A 259 7.66 11.08 12.25
C THR A 259 7.84 11.03 10.75
N HIS A 260 8.84 11.73 10.19
CA HIS A 260 9.02 11.84 8.74
C HIS A 260 10.43 12.30 8.39
N VAL A 261 10.98 11.81 7.29
CA VAL A 261 12.32 12.17 6.80
C VAL A 261 12.36 13.56 6.13
N TRP A 262 11.25 13.97 5.53
CA TRP A 262 11.11 15.22 4.76
C TRP A 262 11.75 16.47 5.41
N PRO A 263 11.59 16.77 6.70
CA PRO A 263 12.21 17.97 7.28
C PRO A 263 13.75 18.01 7.16
N LEU A 264 14.41 16.87 6.98
CA LEU A 264 15.85 16.81 6.65
C LEU A 264 16.15 17.34 5.25
N PHE A 265 15.22 17.24 4.29
CA PHE A 265 15.40 17.61 2.87
C PHE A 265 14.65 18.87 2.44
N GLY A 266 13.45 19.09 2.97
CA GLY A 266 12.61 20.25 2.72
C GLY A 266 12.94 21.42 3.65
N GLY A 267 13.77 21.17 4.68
CA GLY A 267 14.11 22.12 5.72
C GLY A 267 13.10 22.14 6.87
N ALA A 268 13.54 22.75 7.96
CA ALA A 268 12.72 23.08 9.13
C ALA A 268 13.04 24.51 9.53
N GLU A 269 12.10 25.18 10.19
CA GLU A 269 12.37 26.54 10.69
C GLU A 269 13.57 26.51 11.64
N GLY A 270 14.61 27.31 11.33
CA GLY A 270 15.86 27.35 12.09
C GLY A 270 16.89 26.29 11.72
N ALA A 271 16.68 25.48 10.67
CA ALA A 271 17.66 24.51 10.18
C ALA A 271 17.70 24.41 8.65
N ARG A 272 18.90 24.40 8.09
CA ARG A 272 19.09 24.28 6.64
C ARG A 272 18.74 22.87 6.15
N PRO A 273 18.16 22.73 4.96
CA PRO A 273 18.02 21.44 4.30
C PRO A 273 19.36 20.75 4.05
N ILE A 274 19.39 19.42 4.16
CA ILE A 274 20.54 18.60 3.79
C ILE A 274 20.49 18.36 2.27
N PRO A 275 21.46 18.87 1.48
CA PRO A 275 21.48 18.66 0.04
C PRO A 275 21.79 17.19 -0.26
N PHE A 276 20.81 16.48 -0.80
CA PHE A 276 20.89 15.04 -1.04
C PHE A 276 21.49 14.68 -2.40
N ASP A 277 21.27 15.48 -3.44
CA ASP A 277 21.78 15.19 -4.80
C ASP A 277 23.29 14.93 -4.85
N PRO A 278 24.16 15.67 -4.13
CA PRO A 278 25.59 15.38 -4.11
C PRO A 278 25.94 14.04 -3.44
N LEU A 279 25.09 13.50 -2.56
CA LEU A 279 25.33 12.22 -1.88
C LEU A 279 25.14 11.02 -2.82
N VAL A 280 24.37 11.18 -3.91
CA VAL A 280 24.16 10.13 -4.91
C VAL A 280 25.49 9.68 -5.54
N PHE A 281 26.44 10.60 -5.71
CA PHE A 281 27.77 10.31 -6.26
C PHE A 281 28.72 9.63 -5.25
N ARG A 282 28.40 9.68 -3.96
CA ARG A 282 29.16 9.03 -2.86
C ARG A 282 28.40 7.88 -2.23
N ARG A 283 27.55 7.22 -3.02
CA ARG A 283 26.64 6.15 -2.56
C ARG A 283 27.34 5.07 -1.77
N GLN A 284 28.50 4.57 -2.24
CA GLN A 284 29.19 3.46 -1.58
C GLN A 284 29.70 3.87 -0.20
N GLU A 285 30.38 5.01 -0.11
CA GLU A 285 30.89 5.55 1.15
C GLU A 285 29.75 5.77 2.17
N PHE A 286 28.60 6.28 1.71
CA PHE A 286 27.43 6.50 2.55
C PHE A 286 26.80 5.20 3.05
N VAL A 287 26.76 4.17 2.21
CA VAL A 287 26.30 2.83 2.60
C VAL A 287 27.25 2.21 3.62
N ASP A 288 28.57 2.34 3.41
CA ASP A 288 29.57 1.81 4.32
C ASP A 288 29.52 2.49 5.69
N GLU A 289 29.35 3.82 5.72
CA GLU A 289 29.11 4.58 6.94
C GLU A 289 27.83 4.12 7.63
N TRP A 290 26.71 4.03 6.91
CA TRP A 290 25.44 3.57 7.45
C TRP A 290 25.57 2.18 8.10
N PHE A 291 26.16 1.21 7.40
CA PHE A 291 26.39 -0.12 7.95
C PHE A 291 27.28 -0.11 9.20
N ARG A 292 28.37 0.68 9.18
CA ARG A 292 29.28 0.82 10.31
C ARG A 292 28.54 1.38 11.53
N VAL A 293 27.83 2.50 11.38
CA VAL A 293 27.14 3.19 12.47
C VAL A 293 26.00 2.34 13.03
N LEU A 294 25.24 1.63 12.19
CA LEU A 294 24.19 0.72 12.66
C LEU A 294 24.75 -0.45 13.49
N ARG A 295 25.91 -1.01 13.07
CA ARG A 295 26.56 -2.10 13.80
C ARG A 295 27.14 -1.65 15.14
N THR A 296 27.64 -0.41 15.24
CA THR A 296 28.20 0.12 16.49
C THR A 296 27.14 0.70 17.42
N HIS A 297 25.99 1.16 16.90
CA HIS A 297 24.89 1.74 17.68
C HIS A 297 23.51 1.07 17.42
N PRO A 298 23.40 -0.27 17.53
CA PRO A 298 22.17 -0.97 17.17
C PRO A 298 20.97 -0.59 18.05
N ALA A 299 21.20 -0.24 19.32
CA ALA A 299 20.15 0.20 20.24
C ALA A 299 19.57 1.56 19.86
N ALA A 300 20.41 2.53 19.46
CA ALA A 300 19.96 3.85 19.01
C ALA A 300 19.16 3.73 17.71
N TRP A 301 19.65 2.92 16.76
CA TRP A 301 18.93 2.58 15.53
C TRP A 301 17.56 1.96 15.81
N MET A 302 17.49 0.92 16.67
CA MET A 302 16.23 0.26 16.98
C MET A 302 15.24 1.20 17.69
N LYS A 303 15.72 2.08 18.59
CA LYS A 303 14.88 3.08 19.24
C LYS A 303 14.28 4.07 18.23
N HIS A 304 15.07 4.53 17.26
CA HIS A 304 14.60 5.33 16.14
C HIS A 304 13.52 4.58 15.34
N ARG A 305 13.77 3.33 14.96
CA ARG A 305 12.84 2.49 14.18
C ARG A 305 11.52 2.22 14.88
N ILE A 306 11.56 1.87 16.17
CA ILE A 306 10.36 1.69 16.99
C ILE A 306 9.60 3.02 17.10
N ALA A 307 10.29 4.14 17.31
CA ALA A 307 9.64 5.44 17.38
C ALA A 307 8.94 5.81 16.06
N SER A 308 9.61 5.59 14.93
CA SER A 308 9.03 5.82 13.60
C SER A 308 7.80 4.94 13.36
N PHE A 309 7.92 3.63 13.61
CA PHE A 309 6.82 2.68 13.45
C PHE A 309 5.63 2.97 14.39
N ARG A 310 5.91 3.43 15.62
CA ARG A 310 4.87 3.87 16.57
C ARG A 310 4.07 5.05 16.01
N HIS A 311 4.73 6.01 15.36
CA HIS A 311 4.04 7.14 14.72
C HIS A 311 3.26 6.71 13.49
N LEU A 312 3.82 5.86 12.63
CA LEU A 312 3.10 5.31 11.47
C LEU A 312 1.82 4.58 11.88
N THR A 313 1.89 3.75 12.94
CA THR A 313 0.74 2.98 13.41
C THR A 313 -0.23 3.79 14.27
N GLY A 314 0.05 5.07 14.56
CA GLY A 314 -0.80 5.89 15.41
C GLY A 314 -0.83 5.43 16.87
N ALA A 315 0.20 4.71 17.34
CA ALA A 315 0.30 4.16 18.69
C ALA A 315 0.84 5.19 19.70
N PHE A 316 0.24 6.38 19.71
CA PHE A 316 0.57 7.51 20.60
C PHE A 316 -0.69 8.28 21.00
N ALA A 317 -0.60 9.10 22.05
CA ALA A 317 -1.72 9.92 22.52
C ALA A 317 -1.94 11.15 21.61
N GLY A 318 -3.20 11.54 21.41
CA GLY A 318 -3.56 12.69 20.56
C GLY A 318 -3.91 12.31 19.11
N PRO A 319 -4.36 13.27 18.30
CA PRO A 319 -4.81 13.03 16.93
C PRO A 319 -3.65 12.66 16.00
N MET A 320 -3.96 11.94 14.92
CA MET A 320 -3.00 11.71 13.85
C MET A 320 -2.71 13.05 13.13
N PRO A 321 -1.44 13.43 12.91
CA PRO A 321 -1.11 14.72 12.27
C PRO A 321 -1.57 14.81 10.81
N PHE A 322 -1.39 13.74 10.04
CA PHE A 322 -1.76 13.67 8.62
C PHE A 322 -2.51 12.36 8.32
N PRO A 323 -3.77 12.23 8.74
CA PRO A 323 -4.55 11.02 8.50
C PRO A 323 -5.01 10.92 7.05
N ILE A 324 -5.38 12.04 6.42
CA ILE A 324 -6.04 12.12 5.12
C ILE A 324 -5.59 13.40 4.40
N LEU A 325 -5.38 13.31 3.09
CA LEU A 325 -5.23 14.48 2.23
C LEU A 325 -6.61 15.09 1.98
N GLN A 326 -6.83 16.32 2.44
CA GLN A 326 -8.16 16.93 2.37
C GLN A 326 -8.48 17.61 1.04
N ASP A 327 -7.46 17.86 0.21
CA ASP A 327 -7.61 18.57 -1.04
C ASP A 327 -6.46 18.35 -2.03
N ILE A 328 -6.63 18.85 -3.25
CA ILE A 328 -5.55 18.95 -4.23
C ILE A 328 -4.62 20.08 -3.79
N ASP A 329 -3.34 19.77 -3.64
CA ASP A 329 -2.31 20.76 -3.35
C ASP A 329 -2.09 21.73 -4.52
N ALA A 330 -1.43 22.85 -4.24
CA ALA A 330 -1.12 23.86 -5.24
C ALA A 330 -0.39 23.23 -6.44
N ASN A 331 -0.90 23.47 -7.65
CA ASN A 331 -0.42 22.81 -8.85
C ASN A 331 -0.45 23.75 -10.07
N PRO A 332 0.47 23.56 -11.04
CA PRO A 332 0.56 24.39 -12.25
C PRO A 332 -0.53 24.08 -13.28
N PHE A 333 -1.34 23.05 -13.07
CA PHE A 333 -2.36 22.56 -14.00
C PHE A 333 -3.75 23.11 -13.70
N HIS A 334 -3.88 23.97 -12.68
CA HIS A 334 -5.15 24.52 -12.19
C HIS A 334 -6.21 23.46 -11.82
N LEU A 335 -5.78 22.24 -11.48
CA LEU A 335 -6.67 21.18 -11.02
C LEU A 335 -7.25 21.55 -9.65
N ARG A 336 -8.57 21.38 -9.49
CA ARG A 336 -9.30 21.68 -8.26
C ARG A 336 -10.35 20.60 -7.99
N SER A 337 -10.58 20.32 -6.72
CA SER A 337 -11.69 19.48 -6.27
C SER A 337 -13.01 20.28 -6.24
N PRO A 338 -14.18 19.64 -6.39
CA PRO A 338 -15.48 20.32 -6.36
C PRO A 338 -15.92 20.63 -4.92
N ARG A 339 -15.16 21.49 -4.23
CA ARG A 339 -15.30 21.80 -2.79
C ARG A 339 -16.69 22.30 -2.38
N GLU A 340 -17.38 22.98 -3.29
CA GLU A 340 -18.69 23.56 -3.04
C GLU A 340 -19.84 22.54 -3.20
N GLY A 341 -19.55 21.37 -3.75
CA GLY A 341 -20.54 20.31 -3.93
C GLY A 341 -20.96 19.69 -2.59
N LEU A 342 -22.27 19.49 -2.41
CA LEU A 342 -22.82 18.87 -1.20
C LEU A 342 -22.14 17.53 -0.88
N VAL A 343 -21.97 16.65 -1.88
CA VAL A 343 -21.37 15.32 -1.69
C VAL A 343 -19.92 15.42 -1.20
N ASN A 344 -19.15 16.40 -1.69
CA ASN A 344 -17.78 16.66 -1.21
C ASN A 344 -17.79 17.11 0.25
N GLN A 345 -18.63 18.08 0.61
CA GLN A 345 -18.69 18.61 1.97
C GLN A 345 -19.09 17.53 2.99
N TRP A 346 -20.09 16.71 2.64
CA TRP A 346 -20.49 15.56 3.46
C TRP A 346 -19.36 14.55 3.63
N ALA A 347 -18.67 14.19 2.55
CA ALA A 347 -17.53 13.29 2.61
C ALA A 347 -16.41 13.86 3.48
N ARG A 348 -16.01 15.13 3.29
CA ARG A 348 -14.96 15.78 4.09
C ARG A 348 -15.32 15.86 5.58
N ALA A 349 -16.59 16.08 5.93
CA ALA A 349 -17.03 16.03 7.31
C ALA A 349 -16.79 14.65 7.94
N ILE A 350 -17.07 13.58 7.19
CA ILE A 350 -16.79 12.20 7.63
C ILE A 350 -15.28 11.98 7.73
N GLU A 351 -14.46 12.48 6.80
CA GLU A 351 -12.99 12.38 6.86
C GLU A 351 -12.43 13.05 8.12
N ILE A 352 -12.86 14.27 8.42
CA ILE A 352 -12.41 15.03 9.60
C ILE A 352 -12.78 14.30 10.89
N TRP A 353 -14.00 13.78 10.97
CA TRP A 353 -14.44 12.99 12.12
C TRP A 353 -13.64 11.69 12.22
N ALA A 354 -13.51 10.94 11.14
CA ALA A 354 -12.85 9.65 11.11
C ALA A 354 -11.34 9.76 11.37
N GLY A 355 -10.68 10.81 10.88
CA GLY A 355 -9.26 11.08 11.09
C GLY A 355 -8.87 11.24 12.56
N LYS A 356 -9.83 11.56 13.43
CA LYS A 356 -9.64 11.64 14.89
C LYS A 356 -10.02 10.33 15.62
N SER A 357 -10.59 9.38 14.91
CA SER A 357 -11.14 8.14 15.47
C SER A 357 -10.16 6.96 15.41
N ILE A 358 -10.63 5.79 15.85
CA ILE A 358 -9.88 4.53 15.73
C ILE A 358 -9.64 4.10 14.28
N PHE A 359 -10.46 4.55 13.32
CA PHE A 359 -10.30 4.17 11.92
C PHE A 359 -8.92 4.56 11.39
N PHE A 360 -8.39 5.73 11.75
CA PHE A 360 -7.05 6.17 11.34
C PHE A 360 -5.95 5.81 12.35
N ARG A 361 -6.19 4.80 13.19
CA ARG A 361 -5.18 4.18 14.06
C ARG A 361 -4.70 2.89 13.42
N GLY A 362 -3.52 2.92 12.82
CA GLY A 362 -2.94 1.77 12.13
C GLY A 362 -2.84 0.53 12.99
N TRP A 363 -2.51 0.68 14.28
CA TRP A 363 -2.43 -0.44 15.22
C TRP A 363 -3.76 -1.21 15.33
N ALA A 364 -4.92 -0.56 15.21
CA ALA A 364 -6.22 -1.23 15.29
C ALA A 364 -6.43 -2.17 14.11
N TRP A 365 -6.08 -1.73 12.90
CA TRP A 365 -6.11 -2.57 11.70
C TRP A 365 -5.14 -3.74 11.80
N LEU A 366 -3.94 -3.50 12.32
CA LEU A 366 -2.94 -4.56 12.50
C LEU A 366 -3.38 -5.60 13.54
N LEU A 367 -4.11 -5.21 14.58
CA LEU A 367 -4.70 -6.16 15.54
C LEU A 367 -5.77 -7.03 14.88
N VAL A 368 -6.70 -6.43 14.14
CA VAL A 368 -7.75 -7.18 13.43
C VAL A 368 -7.12 -8.11 12.38
N LEU A 369 -6.19 -7.60 11.58
CA LEU A 369 -5.47 -8.40 10.59
C LEU A 369 -4.67 -9.52 11.25
N GLY A 370 -4.01 -9.26 12.39
CA GLY A 370 -3.29 -10.26 13.16
C GLY A 370 -4.22 -11.39 13.65
N ALA A 371 -5.40 -11.05 14.18
CA ALA A 371 -6.40 -12.04 14.57
C ALA A 371 -6.88 -12.88 13.37
N LEU A 372 -7.15 -12.24 12.23
CA LEU A 372 -7.51 -12.93 11.00
C LEU A 372 -6.39 -13.83 10.48
N THR A 373 -5.13 -13.39 10.58
CA THR A 373 -3.95 -14.21 10.22
C THR A 373 -3.90 -15.47 11.06
N VAL A 374 -4.14 -15.40 12.38
CA VAL A 374 -4.20 -16.59 13.25
C VAL A 374 -5.30 -17.55 12.82
N VAL A 375 -6.50 -17.04 12.50
CA VAL A 375 -7.62 -17.86 12.00
C VAL A 375 -7.27 -18.50 10.65
N ALA A 376 -6.67 -17.73 9.74
CA ALA A 376 -6.30 -18.20 8.41
C ALA A 376 -5.18 -19.26 8.45
N LEU A 377 -4.19 -19.10 9.34
CA LEU A 377 -3.13 -20.10 9.57
C LEU A 377 -3.72 -21.43 10.06
N ARG A 378 -4.67 -21.39 11.01
CA ARG A 378 -5.37 -22.60 11.49
C ARG A 378 -6.19 -23.28 10.39
N ARG A 379 -6.57 -22.54 9.35
CA ARG A 379 -7.36 -23.02 8.22
C ARG A 379 -6.57 -23.09 6.92
N VAL A 380 -5.23 -23.01 6.95
CA VAL A 380 -4.38 -22.84 5.75
C VAL A 380 -4.61 -23.93 4.69
N ARG A 381 -4.93 -25.16 5.09
CA ARG A 381 -5.24 -26.26 4.16
C ARG A 381 -6.56 -26.06 3.41
N ARG A 382 -7.52 -25.34 4.00
CA ARG A 382 -8.85 -25.07 3.43
C ARG A 382 -8.90 -23.72 2.71
N THR A 383 -8.21 -22.71 3.23
CA THR A 383 -8.23 -21.34 2.71
C THR A 383 -6.80 -20.80 2.56
N PRO A 384 -5.96 -21.39 1.67
CA PRO A 384 -4.57 -21.00 1.51
C PRO A 384 -4.42 -19.57 0.97
N ILE A 385 -5.34 -19.12 0.10
CA ILE A 385 -5.33 -17.77 -0.45
C ILE A 385 -5.56 -16.77 0.70
N ALA A 386 -6.56 -16.98 1.55
CA ALA A 386 -6.81 -16.14 2.73
C ALA A 386 -5.57 -16.03 3.64
N CYS A 387 -4.89 -17.14 3.90
CA CYS A 387 -3.67 -17.15 4.71
C CYS A 387 -2.55 -16.33 4.08
N CYS A 388 -2.33 -16.49 2.77
CA CYS A 388 -1.29 -15.75 2.06
C CYS A 388 -1.64 -14.25 1.94
N THR A 389 -2.92 -13.89 1.78
CA THR A 389 -3.39 -12.50 1.82
C THR A 389 -3.17 -11.85 3.18
N ALA A 390 -3.46 -12.57 4.27
CA ALA A 390 -3.26 -12.08 5.62
C ALA A 390 -1.76 -11.83 5.92
N LEU A 391 -0.91 -12.80 5.57
CA LEU A 391 0.54 -12.68 5.69
C LEU A 391 1.12 -11.58 4.79
N SER A 392 0.57 -11.38 3.59
CA SER A 392 0.92 -10.28 2.68
C SER A 392 0.65 -8.92 3.33
N GLY A 393 -0.57 -8.70 3.83
CA GLY A 393 -0.93 -7.45 4.48
C GLY A 393 -0.12 -7.19 5.76
N LEU A 394 0.08 -8.20 6.59
CA LEU A 394 0.79 -8.06 7.86
C LEU A 394 2.29 -7.85 7.63
N GLY A 395 2.90 -8.64 6.75
CA GLY A 395 4.31 -8.52 6.39
C GLY A 395 4.63 -7.17 5.75
N TYR A 396 3.74 -6.66 4.90
CA TYR A 396 3.90 -5.33 4.30
C TYR A 396 3.98 -4.22 5.36
N ALA A 397 3.02 -4.16 6.30
CA ALA A 397 3.07 -3.17 7.37
C ALA A 397 4.30 -3.34 8.27
N LEU A 398 4.61 -4.57 8.71
CA LEU A 398 5.74 -4.84 9.58
C LEU A 398 7.09 -4.50 8.92
N SER A 399 7.18 -4.54 7.59
CA SER A 399 8.39 -4.12 6.89
C SER A 399 8.75 -2.65 7.17
N TYR A 400 7.76 -1.78 7.39
CA TYR A 400 7.99 -0.37 7.71
C TYR A 400 8.61 -0.14 9.08
N LEU A 401 8.69 -1.17 9.95
CA LEU A 401 9.56 -1.11 11.12
C LEU A 401 11.03 -0.95 10.71
N VAL A 402 11.43 -1.51 9.57
CA VAL A 402 12.81 -1.48 9.06
C VAL A 402 12.98 -0.46 7.94
N ILE A 403 11.99 -0.32 7.04
CA ILE A 403 12.12 0.53 5.84
C ILE A 403 11.32 1.84 5.91
N GLY A 404 10.67 2.15 7.04
CA GLY A 404 9.83 3.33 7.17
C GLY A 404 10.61 4.65 7.20
N ILE A 405 10.15 5.62 6.41
CA ILE A 405 10.71 6.98 6.35
C ILE A 405 9.67 8.07 6.66
N GLY A 406 8.44 7.68 7.00
CA GLY A 406 7.32 8.57 7.21
C GLY A 406 6.17 7.89 7.95
N ASN A 407 5.26 8.71 8.46
CA ASN A 407 4.11 8.28 9.24
C ASN A 407 2.77 8.41 8.48
N ASP A 408 2.81 8.66 7.17
CA ASP A 408 1.59 8.74 6.36
C ASP A 408 0.82 7.42 6.40
N PHE A 409 -0.48 7.51 6.69
CA PHE A 409 -1.34 6.34 6.80
C PHE A 409 -1.38 5.50 5.50
N ARG A 410 -1.08 6.11 4.35
CA ARG A 410 -1.00 5.44 3.04
C ARG A 410 -0.04 4.25 3.03
N PHE A 411 1.01 4.27 3.85
CA PHE A 411 1.99 3.18 3.91
C PHE A 411 1.43 1.87 4.48
N ILE A 412 0.31 1.90 5.20
CA ILE A 412 -0.38 0.70 5.68
C ILE A 412 -1.72 0.47 4.97
N TYR A 413 -2.00 1.19 3.88
CA TYR A 413 -3.26 1.10 3.16
C TYR A 413 -3.53 -0.32 2.66
N TRP A 414 -2.52 -1.00 2.09
CA TRP A 414 -2.66 -2.41 1.70
C TRP A 414 -3.05 -3.31 2.87
N SER A 415 -2.55 -3.07 4.09
CA SER A 415 -2.93 -3.88 5.26
C SER A 415 -4.40 -3.71 5.64
N VAL A 416 -4.95 -2.50 5.48
CA VAL A 416 -6.40 -2.26 5.63
C VAL A 416 -7.18 -3.05 4.59
N ILE A 417 -6.79 -2.96 3.32
CA ILE A 417 -7.45 -3.68 2.22
C ILE A 417 -7.35 -5.20 2.39
N ALA A 418 -6.17 -5.70 2.79
CA ALA A 418 -5.92 -7.10 3.07
C ALA A 418 -6.76 -7.63 4.25
N THR A 419 -7.14 -6.78 5.20
CA THR A 419 -8.06 -7.15 6.30
C THR A 419 -9.42 -7.54 5.74
N PHE A 420 -10.00 -6.72 4.86
CA PHE A 420 -11.28 -7.01 4.22
C PHE A 420 -11.17 -8.19 3.24
N ALA A 421 -10.11 -8.25 2.44
CA ALA A 421 -9.88 -9.35 1.51
C ALA A 421 -9.76 -10.69 2.24
N THR A 422 -9.00 -10.75 3.34
CA THR A 422 -8.85 -11.95 4.17
C THR A 422 -10.18 -12.35 4.80
N LEU A 423 -10.92 -11.39 5.36
CA LEU A 423 -12.23 -11.66 5.96
C LEU A 423 -13.23 -12.21 4.92
N ALA A 424 -13.27 -11.61 3.73
CA ALA A 424 -14.11 -12.07 2.63
C ALA A 424 -13.73 -13.49 2.19
N LEU A 425 -12.44 -13.80 2.02
CA LEU A 425 -11.99 -15.13 1.65
C LEU A 425 -12.34 -16.17 2.73
N LEU A 426 -12.05 -15.90 4.01
CA LEU A 426 -12.40 -16.81 5.11
C LEU A 426 -13.91 -17.09 5.22
N THR A 427 -14.74 -16.18 4.72
CA THR A 427 -16.20 -16.27 4.77
C THR A 427 -16.81 -16.91 3.53
N THR A 428 -16.28 -16.60 2.35
CA THR A 428 -16.92 -16.87 1.05
C THR A 428 -16.19 -17.92 0.22
N GLU A 429 -14.92 -18.19 0.49
CA GLU A 429 -14.14 -19.21 -0.21
C GLU A 429 -14.68 -20.60 0.17
N GLU A 430 -14.98 -21.40 -0.84
CA GLU A 430 -15.36 -22.80 -0.68
C GLU A 430 -14.07 -23.64 -0.59
N ALA A 431 -14.10 -24.71 0.21
CA ALA A 431 -12.92 -25.55 0.36
C ALA A 431 -12.57 -26.18 -1.00
N PRO A 432 -11.27 -26.34 -1.34
CA PRO A 432 -10.88 -27.05 -2.54
C PRO A 432 -11.49 -28.46 -2.57
N PRO A 433 -11.95 -28.95 -3.73
CA PRO A 433 -12.41 -30.32 -3.87
C PRO A 433 -11.34 -31.30 -3.37
N GLY A 434 -11.71 -32.21 -2.45
CA GLY A 434 -10.79 -33.21 -1.87
C GLY A 434 -10.22 -32.88 -0.48
N THR A 435 -10.65 -31.79 0.16
CA THR A 435 -10.25 -31.43 1.54
C THR A 435 -11.23 -31.91 2.62
N GLU A 436 -12.31 -32.60 2.24
CA GLU A 436 -13.19 -33.29 3.19
C GLU A 436 -12.43 -34.51 3.74
N ALA A 437 -12.12 -34.45 5.04
CA ALA A 437 -11.56 -35.58 5.74
C ALA A 437 -12.55 -36.75 5.62
N GLN A 438 -12.11 -37.86 5.05
CA GLN A 438 -12.83 -39.12 5.18
C GLN A 438 -13.13 -39.36 6.68
N PRO A 439 -14.36 -39.74 7.05
CA PRO A 439 -14.65 -40.11 8.42
C PRO A 439 -13.68 -41.23 8.82
N ARG A 440 -13.04 -41.10 9.98
CA ARG A 440 -12.23 -42.21 10.52
C ARG A 440 -13.14 -43.43 10.65
N PRO A 441 -12.75 -44.61 10.15
CA PRO A 441 -13.48 -45.83 10.45
C PRO A 441 -13.44 -46.04 11.97
N GLY A 442 -14.61 -46.32 12.53
CA GLY A 442 -14.82 -46.54 13.97
C GLY A 442 -14.16 -47.80 14.48
#